data_AF-A0A1A3A9W7-F1
#
_entry.id   AF-A0A1A3A9W7-F1
#
_cell.length_a   1.000
_cell.length_b   1.000
_cell.length_c   1.000
_cell.angle_alpha   90.00
_cell.angle_beta   90.00
_cell.angle_gamma   90.00
#
_symmetry.space_group_name_H-M   'P 1'
#
loop_
_entity.id
_entity.type
_entity.pdbx_description
1 polymer ?
#
loop_
_entity_poly.entity_id
_entity_poly.type
_entity_poly.pdbx_seq_one_letter_code
_entity_poly.pdbx_strand_id
1 'polypeptide(L)'
;MAPLITLLVATIAARSIGWLGVPYVNSWTAALAVGLAAMFLLTGFSHFAPPLRRDLIAIVPPRLPAPGYLVTITGLLELLGAVGLLIPLTRAAAAACLLVLMLAMFPANVYASRMPDPPKSMTTRLPLRTAIQAVFLAAAIAVAVGSG
;
A
#
# COMPACT_ATOMS: atom_id res chain seq x y z
N MET A 1 10.25 -5.37 0.59
CA MET A 1 10.36 -5.66 -0.86
C MET A 1 9.11 -6.29 -1.43
N ALA A 2 8.45 -7.23 -0.75
CA ALA A 2 7.25 -7.89 -1.27
C ALA A 2 6.16 -6.93 -1.83
N PRO A 3 5.77 -5.83 -1.15
CA PRO A 3 4.76 -4.92 -1.72
C PRO A 3 5.19 -4.25 -3.04
N LEU A 4 6.47 -3.89 -3.18
CA LEU A 4 7.00 -3.31 -4.41
C LEU A 4 6.96 -4.30 -5.57
N ILE A 5 7.37 -5.54 -5.30
CA ILE A 5 7.34 -6.61 -6.31
C ILE A 5 5.88 -6.86 -6.73
N THR A 6 4.96 -6.95 -5.78
CA THR A 6 3.53 -7.13 -6.05
C THR A 6 2.98 -6.01 -6.93
N LEU A 7 3.27 -4.74 -6.59
CA LEU A 7 2.86 -3.59 -7.40
C LEU A 7 3.34 -3.72 -8.86
N LEU A 8 4.64 -3.97 -9.05
CA LEU A 8 5.25 -4.03 -10.39
C LEU A 8 4.72 -5.21 -11.20
N VAL A 9 4.74 -6.42 -10.62
CA VAL A 9 4.31 -7.65 -11.29
C VAL A 9 2.83 -7.59 -11.64
N ALA A 10 1.96 -7.18 -10.71
CA ALA A 10 0.53 -7.09 -10.96
C ALA A 10 0.20 -6.00 -12.00
N THR A 11 0.93 -4.86 -11.99
CA THR A 11 0.76 -3.82 -13.02
C THR A 11 1.14 -4.33 -14.40
N ILE A 12 2.29 -5.00 -14.53
CA ILE A 12 2.76 -5.54 -15.81
C ILE A 12 1.80 -6.63 -16.30
N ALA A 13 1.39 -7.56 -15.43
CA ALA A 13 0.43 -8.60 -15.76
C ALA A 13 -0.91 -8.01 -16.23
N ALA A 14 -1.45 -7.02 -15.50
CA ALA A 14 -2.67 -6.32 -15.89
C ALA A 14 -2.51 -5.62 -17.25
N ARG A 15 -1.37 -4.97 -17.50
CA ARG A 15 -1.12 -4.32 -18.78
C ARG A 15 -1.06 -5.30 -19.94
N SER A 16 -0.38 -6.44 -19.76
CA SER A 16 -0.32 -7.53 -20.74
C SER A 16 -1.71 -8.08 -21.07
N ILE A 17 -2.57 -8.24 -20.06
CA ILE A 17 -3.98 -8.64 -20.25
C ILE A 17 -4.75 -7.59 -21.07
N GLY A 18 -4.47 -6.30 -20.87
CA GLY A 18 -5.00 -5.22 -21.69
C GLY A 18 -4.63 -5.35 -23.18
N TRP A 19 -3.37 -5.73 -23.47
CA TRP A 19 -2.93 -6.00 -24.85
C TRP A 19 -3.59 -7.22 -25.48
N LEU A 20 -4.06 -8.18 -24.68
CA LEU A 20 -4.87 -9.30 -25.14
C LEU A 20 -6.35 -8.92 -25.38
N GLY A 21 -6.70 -7.64 -25.26
CA GLY A 21 -8.02 -7.11 -25.64
C GLY A 21 -8.98 -6.86 -24.47
N VAL A 22 -8.55 -6.98 -23.21
CA VAL A 22 -9.40 -6.68 -22.06
C VAL A 22 -9.49 -5.16 -21.85
N PRO A 23 -10.65 -4.51 -22.09
CA PRO A 23 -10.76 -3.05 -22.08
C PRO A 23 -10.50 -2.44 -20.70
N TYR A 24 -10.85 -3.18 -19.63
CA TYR A 24 -10.73 -2.74 -18.25
C TYR A 24 -9.30 -2.34 -17.84
N VAL A 25 -8.28 -2.98 -18.41
CA VAL A 25 -6.84 -2.76 -18.11
C VAL A 25 -6.05 -2.29 -19.33
N ASN A 26 -6.74 -1.76 -20.34
CA ASN A 26 -6.10 -1.33 -21.57
C ASN A 26 -5.37 0.03 -21.47
N SER A 27 -5.41 0.68 -20.31
CA SER A 27 -4.59 1.86 -20.00
C SER A 27 -3.56 1.55 -18.93
N TRP A 28 -2.45 2.30 -18.94
CA TRP A 28 -1.45 2.22 -17.87
C TRP A 28 -2.02 2.65 -16.51
N THR A 29 -2.95 3.60 -16.48
CA THR A 29 -3.60 4.06 -15.24
C THR A 29 -4.46 2.96 -14.61
N ALA A 30 -5.22 2.22 -15.42
CA ALA A 30 -6.03 1.11 -14.95
C ALA A 30 -5.18 -0.09 -14.53
N ALA A 31 -4.13 -0.42 -15.29
CA ALA A 31 -3.18 -1.48 -14.93
C ALA A 31 -2.45 -1.15 -13.60
N LEU A 32 -2.04 0.09 -13.42
CA LEU A 32 -1.41 0.57 -12.18
C LEU A 32 -2.37 0.54 -11.00
N ALA A 33 -3.65 0.86 -11.21
CA ALA A 33 -4.68 0.73 -10.17
C ALA A 33 -4.85 -0.73 -9.71
N VAL A 34 -4.80 -1.69 -10.63
CA VAL A 34 -4.80 -3.13 -10.28
C VAL A 34 -3.53 -3.50 -9.49
N GLY A 35 -2.37 -2.99 -9.90
CA GLY A 35 -1.12 -3.20 -9.17
C GLY A 35 -1.16 -2.65 -7.74
N LEU A 36 -1.66 -1.42 -7.56
CA LEU A 36 -1.85 -0.82 -6.24
C LEU A 36 -2.87 -1.60 -5.41
N ALA A 37 -3.98 -2.03 -6.01
CA ALA A 37 -4.97 -2.84 -5.31
C ALA A 37 -4.36 -4.16 -4.82
N ALA A 38 -3.61 -4.87 -5.66
CA ALA A 38 -2.92 -6.10 -5.26
C ALA A 38 -1.90 -5.87 -4.14
N MET A 39 -1.13 -4.77 -4.22
CA MET A 39 -0.20 -4.36 -3.17
C MET A 39 -0.92 -4.10 -1.84
N PHE A 40 -2.00 -3.32 -1.85
CA PHE A 40 -2.77 -2.98 -0.65
C PHE A 40 -3.58 -4.15 -0.09
N LEU A 41 -3.99 -5.11 -0.92
CA LEU A 41 -4.53 -6.37 -0.42
C LEU A 41 -3.45 -7.13 0.38
N LEU A 42 -2.24 -7.26 -0.17
CA LEU A 42 -1.14 -7.93 0.51
C LEU A 42 -0.78 -7.24 1.85
N THR A 43 -0.64 -5.91 1.87
CA THR A 43 -0.34 -5.18 3.11
C THR A 43 -1.52 -5.17 4.07
N GLY A 44 -2.74 -5.02 3.56
CA GLY A 44 -3.98 -5.02 4.34
C GLY A 44 -4.16 -6.31 5.11
N PHE A 45 -3.94 -7.47 4.46
CA PHE A 45 -3.99 -8.77 5.14
C PHE A 45 -2.92 -8.94 6.23
N SER A 46 -1.75 -8.31 6.08
CA SER A 46 -0.69 -8.39 7.09
C SER A 46 -1.08 -7.77 8.44
N HIS A 47 -2.06 -6.86 8.47
CA HIS A 47 -2.61 -6.28 9.70
C HIS A 47 -3.42 -7.27 10.54
N PHE A 48 -3.84 -8.39 9.95
CA PHE A 48 -4.66 -9.41 10.60
C PHE A 48 -3.94 -10.74 10.79
N ALA A 49 -2.90 -11.01 9.99
CA ALA A 49 -2.17 -12.28 10.00
C ALA A 49 -0.98 -12.30 10.98
N PRO A 50 -0.94 -13.21 11.98
CA PRO A 50 0.27 -13.48 12.75
C PRO A 50 1.34 -14.19 11.90
N PRO A 51 2.65 -13.94 12.10
CA PRO A 51 3.25 -13.05 13.10
C PRO A 51 3.27 -11.56 12.68
N LEU A 52 3.01 -11.23 11.41
CA LEU A 52 3.15 -9.88 10.84
C LEU A 52 2.37 -8.80 11.61
N ARG A 53 1.15 -9.13 12.06
CA ARG A 53 0.35 -8.22 12.90
C ARG A 53 1.09 -7.76 14.15
N ARG A 54 1.82 -8.67 14.82
CA ARG A 54 2.57 -8.35 16.05
C ARG A 54 3.70 -7.36 15.74
N ASP A 55 4.39 -7.57 14.62
CA ASP A 55 5.46 -6.70 14.16
C ASP A 55 4.93 -5.29 13.83
N LEU A 56 3.76 -5.19 13.19
CA LEU A 56 3.12 -3.91 12.88
C LEU A 56 2.72 -3.14 14.15
N ILE A 57 2.18 -3.84 15.15
CA ILE A 57 1.83 -3.22 16.44
C ILE A 57 3.08 -2.73 17.16
N ALA A 58 4.17 -3.49 17.12
CA ALA A 58 5.42 -3.15 17.78
C ALA A 58 6.04 -1.84 17.26
N ILE A 59 5.83 -1.51 15.98
CA ILE A 59 6.37 -0.30 15.36
C ILE A 59 5.45 0.92 15.44
N VAL A 60 4.30 0.81 16.09
CA VAL A 60 3.45 1.98 16.32
C VAL A 60 4.16 2.91 17.33
N PRO A 61 4.35 4.21 17.00
CA PRO A 61 4.99 5.14 17.91
C PRO A 61 4.29 5.19 19.28
N PRO A 62 5.03 5.20 20.41
CA PRO A 62 4.46 5.11 21.75
C PRO A 62 3.60 6.31 22.17
N ARG A 63 3.65 7.41 21.39
CA ARG A 63 2.78 8.58 21.58
C ARG A 63 1.33 8.34 21.15
N LEU A 64 1.08 7.31 20.34
CA LEU A 64 -0.25 6.98 19.86
C LEU A 64 -0.93 5.99 20.81
N PRO A 65 -2.19 6.24 21.22
CA PRO A 65 -2.92 5.30 22.04
C PRO A 65 -3.31 4.05 21.25
N ALA A 66 -3.52 2.95 21.95
CA ALA A 66 -4.24 1.79 21.40
C ALA A 66 -3.66 1.24 20.07
N PRO A 67 -2.36 0.86 20.01
CA PRO A 67 -1.68 0.49 18.76
C PRO A 67 -2.34 -0.67 18.02
N GLY A 68 -2.90 -1.64 18.74
CA GLY A 68 -3.64 -2.76 18.15
C GLY A 68 -4.89 -2.34 17.36
N TYR A 69 -5.61 -1.32 17.85
CA TYR A 69 -6.79 -0.78 17.16
C TYR A 69 -6.40 0.04 15.92
N LEU A 70 -5.33 0.84 16.02
CA LEU A 70 -4.82 1.60 14.89
C LEU A 70 -4.42 0.69 13.73
N VAL A 71 -3.69 -0.40 14.01
CA VAL A 71 -3.33 -1.42 13.02
C VAL A 71 -4.58 -2.06 12.40
N THR A 72 -5.60 -2.36 13.21
CA THR A 72 -6.86 -2.92 12.67
C THR A 72 -7.58 -1.92 11.75
N ILE A 73 -7.65 -0.64 12.13
CA ILE A 73 -8.29 0.40 11.33
C ILE A 73 -7.54 0.65 10.03
N THR A 74 -6.20 0.79 10.09
CA THR A 74 -5.39 1.01 8.89
C THR A 74 -5.50 -0.18 7.94
N GLY A 75 -5.47 -1.41 8.46
CA GLY A 75 -5.67 -2.62 7.65
C GLY A 75 -7.04 -2.65 6.95
N LEU A 76 -8.11 -2.27 7.64
CA LEU A 76 -9.45 -2.20 7.04
C LEU A 76 -9.51 -1.12 5.94
N LEU A 77 -8.94 0.06 6.19
CA LEU A 77 -8.90 1.15 5.21
C LEU A 77 -8.08 0.77 3.97
N GLU A 78 -6.96 0.05 4.12
CA GLU A 78 -6.18 -0.49 3.00
C GLU A 78 -7.02 -1.44 2.15
N LEU A 79 -7.74 -2.38 2.77
CA LEU A 79 -8.58 -3.34 2.05
C LEU A 79 -9.75 -2.64 1.34
N LEU A 80 -10.43 -1.71 2.01
CA LEU A 80 -11.52 -0.93 1.39
C LEU A 80 -11.01 -0.07 0.24
N GLY A 81 -9.87 0.59 0.40
CA GLY A 81 -9.24 1.36 -0.67
C GLY A 81 -8.82 0.47 -1.84
N ALA A 82 -8.29 -0.73 -1.59
CA ALA A 82 -7.94 -1.68 -2.63
C ALA A 82 -9.15 -2.09 -3.47
N VAL A 83 -10.29 -2.38 -2.84
CA VAL A 83 -11.54 -2.65 -3.55
C VAL A 83 -12.00 -1.41 -4.34
N GLY A 84 -11.92 -0.23 -3.72
CA GLY A 84 -12.27 1.04 -4.36
C GLY A 84 -11.42 1.38 -5.60
N LEU A 85 -10.16 0.95 -5.65
CA LEU A 85 -9.28 1.11 -6.82
C LEU A 85 -9.73 0.27 -8.03
N LEU A 86 -10.39 -0.86 -7.77
CA LEU A 86 -10.87 -1.78 -8.81
C LEU A 86 -12.21 -1.34 -9.42
N ILE A 87 -12.87 -0.35 -8.83
CA ILE A 87 -14.14 0.19 -9.35
C ILE A 87 -13.81 1.52 -10.04
N PRO A 88 -13.97 1.64 -11.37
CA PRO A 88 -13.57 2.85 -12.12
C PRO A 88 -14.16 4.14 -11.55
N LEU A 89 -15.42 4.10 -11.09
CA LEU A 89 -16.12 5.24 -10.54
C LEU A 89 -15.52 5.77 -9.23
N THR A 90 -14.93 4.91 -8.40
CA THR A 90 -14.36 5.29 -7.10
C THR A 90 -12.84 5.36 -7.11
N ARG A 91 -12.20 5.00 -8.23
CA ARG A 91 -10.74 4.80 -8.32
C ARG A 91 -9.94 6.04 -7.92
N ALA A 92 -10.33 7.21 -8.41
CA ALA A 92 -9.63 8.45 -8.10
C ALA A 92 -9.70 8.78 -6.59
N ALA A 93 -10.89 8.67 -6.01
CA ALA A 93 -11.10 8.90 -4.58
C ALA A 93 -10.37 7.87 -3.72
N ALA A 94 -10.43 6.58 -4.10
CA ALA A 94 -9.72 5.51 -3.39
C ALA A 94 -8.21 5.71 -3.42
N ALA A 95 -7.64 6.10 -4.57
CA ALA A 95 -6.22 6.41 -4.69
C ALA A 95 -5.80 7.60 -3.80
N ALA A 96 -6.62 8.67 -3.76
CA ALA A 96 -6.36 9.82 -2.89
C ALA A 96 -6.44 9.46 -1.40
N CYS A 97 -7.45 8.68 -0.98
CA CYS A 97 -7.57 8.21 0.40
C CYS A 97 -6.39 7.33 0.81
N LEU A 98 -5.98 6.39 -0.05
CA LEU A 98 -4.82 5.53 0.19
C LEU A 98 -3.51 6.32 0.25
N LEU A 99 -3.35 7.34 -0.59
CA LEU A 99 -2.21 8.26 -0.53
C LEU A 99 -2.12 8.93 0.84
N VAL A 100 -3.23 9.48 1.35
CA VAL A 100 -3.28 10.11 2.68
C VAL A 100 -2.97 9.09 3.77
N LEU A 101 -3.53 7.88 3.68
CA LEU A 101 -3.28 6.80 4.63
C LEU A 101 -1.78 6.43 4.69
N MET A 102 -1.15 6.30 3.53
CA MET A 102 0.29 6.02 3.43
C MET A 102 1.15 7.10 4.09
N LEU A 103 0.80 8.37 3.90
CA LEU A 103 1.47 9.49 4.56
C LEU A 103 1.27 9.45 6.08
N ALA A 104 0.05 9.15 6.53
CA ALA A 104 -0.29 9.03 7.94
C ALA A 104 0.45 7.87 8.64
N MET A 105 0.71 6.78 7.93
CA MET A 105 1.45 5.61 8.46
C MET A 105 2.98 5.78 8.40
N PHE A 106 3.50 6.72 7.60
CA PHE A 106 4.95 6.92 7.44
C PHE A 106 5.73 7.19 8.74
N PRO A 107 5.21 7.92 9.75
CA PRO A 107 5.89 8.08 11.03
C PRO A 107 6.23 6.76 11.74
N ALA A 108 5.39 5.71 11.61
CA ALA A 108 5.67 4.39 12.16
C ALA A 108 6.89 3.74 11.49
N ASN A 109 7.04 3.92 10.17
CA ASN A 109 8.19 3.46 9.40
C ASN A 109 9.50 4.16 9.83
N VAL A 110 9.43 5.47 10.09
CA VAL A 110 10.58 6.23 10.62
C VAL A 110 10.94 5.73 12.02
N TYR A 111 9.95 5.51 12.89
CA TYR A 111 10.17 4.99 14.23
C TYR A 111 10.83 3.59 14.20
N ALA A 112 10.31 2.66 13.38
CA ALA A 112 10.89 1.34 13.19
C ALA A 112 12.39 1.38 12.81
N SER A 113 12.76 2.31 11.92
CA SER A 113 14.15 2.43 11.45
C SER A 113 15.15 2.94 12.50
N ARG A 114 14.65 3.52 13.60
CA ARG A 114 15.45 4.05 14.70
C ARG A 114 15.49 3.10 15.90
N MET A 115 14.80 1.95 15.82
CA MET A 115 14.81 0.96 16.88
C MET A 115 16.18 0.25 16.95
N PRO A 116 16.69 -0.03 18.17
CA PRO A 116 17.88 -0.85 18.34
C PRO A 116 17.69 -2.29 17.84
N ASP A 117 16.48 -2.85 18.03
CA ASP A 117 16.12 -4.21 17.60
C ASP A 117 14.74 -4.21 16.92
N PRO A 118 14.67 -3.83 15.63
CA PRO A 118 13.40 -3.84 14.90
C PRO A 118 12.94 -5.26 14.60
N PRO A 119 11.62 -5.52 14.52
CA PRO A 119 11.11 -6.83 14.10
C PRO A 119 11.74 -7.30 12.79
N LYS A 120 12.00 -8.60 12.65
CA LYS A 120 12.71 -9.18 11.48
C LYS A 120 12.08 -8.82 10.14
N SER A 121 10.76 -8.69 10.09
CA SER A 121 10.00 -8.27 8.90
C SER A 121 10.20 -6.78 8.54
N MET A 122 10.77 -5.98 9.44
CA MET A 122 10.83 -4.51 9.34
C MET A 122 12.26 -3.93 9.26
N THR A 123 13.26 -4.76 9.01
CA THR A 123 14.71 -4.44 8.97
C THR A 123 15.17 -3.57 7.79
N THR A 124 14.26 -3.17 6.89
CA THR A 124 14.61 -2.35 5.71
C THR A 124 15.13 -0.97 6.14
N ARG A 125 16.33 -0.60 5.66
CA ARG A 125 16.98 0.68 5.94
C ARG A 125 16.10 1.86 5.53
N LEU A 126 16.12 2.94 6.32
CA LEU A 126 15.27 4.12 6.12
C LEU A 126 15.36 4.73 4.71
N PRO A 127 16.55 4.95 4.11
CA PRO A 127 16.63 5.58 2.78
C PRO A 127 15.92 4.75 1.71
N LEU A 128 16.11 3.43 1.74
CA LEU A 128 15.48 2.49 0.82
C LEU A 128 13.97 2.44 1.04
N ARG A 129 13.54 2.45 2.30
CA ARG A 129 12.11 2.50 2.65
C ARG A 129 11.45 3.80 2.15
N THR A 130 12.11 4.93 2.31
CA THR A 130 11.63 6.23 1.79
C THR A 130 11.56 6.24 0.27
N ALA A 131 12.56 5.68 -0.42
CA ALA A 131 12.54 5.57 -1.88
C ALA A 131 11.37 4.70 -2.36
N ILE A 132 11.15 3.55 -1.73
CA ILE A 132 10.01 2.67 -2.04
C ILE A 132 8.68 3.36 -1.76
N GLN A 133 8.57 4.07 -0.63
CA GLN A 133 7.38 4.86 -0.30
C GLN A 133 7.09 5.92 -1.36
N ALA A 134 8.13 6.62 -1.86
CA ALA A 134 7.96 7.61 -2.92
C ALA A 134 7.41 6.99 -4.21
N VAL A 135 7.84 5.77 -4.57
CA VAL A 135 7.27 5.02 -5.71
C VAL A 135 5.79 4.75 -5.51
N PHE A 136 5.38 4.31 -4.31
CA PHE A 136 3.98 4.03 -4.01
C PHE A 136 3.11 5.29 -4.03
N LEU A 137 3.60 6.39 -3.46
CA LEU A 137 2.92 7.68 -3.50
C LEU A 137 2.78 8.19 -4.94
N ALA A 138 3.85 8.11 -5.74
CA ALA A 138 3.81 8.48 -7.16
C ALA A 138 2.79 7.64 -7.94
N ALA A 139 2.74 6.33 -7.67
CA ALA A 139 1.74 5.46 -8.28
C ALA A 139 0.31 5.86 -7.89
N ALA A 140 0.06 6.15 -6.62
CA ALA A 140 -1.25 6.61 -6.15
C ALA A 140 -1.65 7.94 -6.78
N ILE A 141 -0.73 8.90 -6.91
CA ILE A 141 -0.96 10.18 -7.61
C ILE A 141 -1.31 9.93 -9.08
N ALA A 142 -0.53 9.10 -9.77
CA ALA A 142 -0.76 8.79 -11.18
C ALA A 142 -2.14 8.17 -11.41
N VAL A 143 -2.60 7.29 -10.51
CA VAL A 143 -3.95 6.73 -10.56
C VAL A 143 -5.01 7.77 -10.21
N ALA A 144 -4.81 8.59 -9.19
CA ALA A 144 -5.76 9.62 -8.78
C ALA A 144 -6.01 10.65 -9.88
N VAL A 145 -4.94 11.13 -10.54
CA VAL A 145 -5.02 12.12 -11.62
C VAL A 145 -5.46 11.48 -12.94
N GLY A 146 -4.98 10.28 -13.25
CA GLY A 146 -5.25 9.60 -14.52
C GLY A 146 -6.57 8.82 -14.58
N SER A 147 -7.40 8.91 -13.53
CA SER A 147 -8.74 8.30 -13.46
C SER A 147 -9.86 9.34 -13.35
N GLY A 148 -9.54 10.64 -13.35
CA GLY A 148 -10.49 11.74 -13.39
C GLY A 148 -10.81 12.21 -14.81
#